data_AF-A0A8J5VXA5-F1
#
_entry.id   AF-A0A8J5VXA5-F1
#
_cell.length_a   1.000
_cell.length_b   1.000
_cell.length_c   1.000
_cell.angle_alpha   90.00
_cell.angle_beta   90.00
_cell.angle_gamma   90.00
#
_symmetry.space_group_name_H-M   'P 1'
#
loop_
_entity.id
_entity.type
_entity.pdbx_description
1 polymer ?
#
loop_
_entity_poly.entity_id
_entity_poly.type
_entity_poly.pdbx_seq_one_letter_code
_entity_poly.pdbx_strand_id
1 'polypeptide(L)'
;MKKGMPYIIAMSILTQQNVPSQPSDASMLIPQHNYKLDVHALNTHHPGQFECREFRESVLGVMPHHWDRREDTFLQLAHFRKHKRKPLKKTPGKAVVNNVHKPSEHNPPGKDVSNRLANVIGKAADMANSNKIKKSQRIRYVPTITNYTQVWWVPNVVVAHKKEGIEAVHLASGRTICKLHLTEGGLHADINGDGVLDHVQVVGANGAEQTVVSGSMEVLKPCWAVATSGVPVREQLFNVSICHYNNFNLFHHGDFSRSFGRTLDTTGLEVATPILLQRDDGHKHRRGSHGDIIFLTSRGEVTAYSPGLHGHDAMWRWQLSTGAAWSNLPAPSGMMENMVVPTLKAFSLRAYDRKQVIIVGGDQEALVISPSGSLLASIELPAPPTHALVLEDFSGDGLTDIILVTSGGVYGFVQTRHPGALFFSTLVGCLIIVIGVIFVSLHLNSNSSKPRASTEYR
;
A
#
# COMPACT_ATOMS: atom_id res chain seq x y z
N MET A 1 -6.94 41.75 78.18
CA MET A 1 -5.77 41.14 77.50
C MET A 1 -5.85 39.62 77.65
N LYS A 2 -5.68 38.90 76.53
CA LYS A 2 -5.37 37.46 76.40
C LYS A 2 -6.44 36.38 76.67
N LYS A 3 -6.57 35.55 75.63
CA LYS A 3 -6.89 34.10 75.55
C LYS A 3 -8.36 33.67 75.69
N GLY A 4 -8.99 33.42 74.53
CA GLY A 4 -10.16 32.55 74.39
C GLY A 4 -9.75 31.23 73.70
N MET A 5 -9.99 30.12 74.39
CA MET A 5 -9.94 28.74 73.86
C MET A 5 -11.23 28.45 73.08
N PRO A 6 -11.18 27.75 71.93
CA PRO A 6 -12.35 27.13 71.33
C PRO A 6 -12.54 25.68 71.79
N TYR A 7 -13.81 25.34 72.02
CA TYR A 7 -14.36 24.08 72.50
C TYR A 7 -14.41 22.99 71.41
N ILE A 8 -14.26 21.74 71.86
CA ILE A 8 -14.54 20.50 71.12
C ILE A 8 -16.05 20.21 71.21
N ILE A 9 -16.69 19.94 70.06
CA ILE A 9 -17.99 19.26 70.01
C ILE A 9 -17.84 18.07 69.06
N ALA A 10 -17.95 16.88 69.63
CA ALA A 10 -18.03 15.61 68.92
C ALA A 10 -19.42 15.47 68.28
N MET A 11 -19.46 15.14 66.99
CA MET A 11 -20.70 14.91 66.26
C MET A 11 -20.82 13.41 65.94
N SER A 12 -21.71 12.74 66.68
CA SER A 12 -22.17 11.39 66.39
C SER A 12 -23.20 11.46 65.26
N ILE A 13 -22.95 10.81 64.12
CA ILE A 13 -23.95 10.58 63.09
C ILE A 13 -24.13 9.08 62.89
N LEU A 14 -25.39 8.68 63.07
CA LEU A 14 -25.95 7.35 62.99
C LEU A 14 -25.84 6.76 61.58
N THR A 15 -25.63 5.45 61.56
CA THR A 15 -25.59 4.55 60.41
C THR A 15 -26.88 4.59 59.58
N GLN A 16 -26.73 4.80 58.26
CA GLN A 16 -27.71 4.38 57.27
C GLN A 16 -27.00 3.42 56.30
N GLN A 17 -27.30 2.12 56.44
CA GLN A 17 -26.89 1.10 55.48
C GLN A 17 -27.63 1.35 54.16
N ASN A 18 -26.94 1.94 53.17
CA ASN A 18 -27.35 1.83 51.78
C ASN A 18 -26.44 0.81 51.10
N VAL A 19 -27.01 -0.37 50.92
CA VAL A 19 -26.52 -1.42 50.03
C VAL A 19 -26.30 -0.81 48.64
N PRO A 20 -25.13 -0.94 48.01
CA PRO A 20 -25.01 -0.61 46.60
C PRO A 20 -25.85 -1.61 45.82
N SER A 21 -26.93 -1.12 45.22
CA SER A 21 -27.70 -1.82 44.20
C SER A 21 -26.75 -2.30 43.11
N GLN A 22 -26.69 -3.62 42.91
CA GLN A 22 -26.08 -4.25 41.74
C GLN A 22 -26.53 -3.49 40.48
N PRO A 23 -25.61 -3.03 39.61
CA PRO A 23 -26.00 -2.70 38.26
C PRO A 23 -26.50 -3.99 37.61
N SER A 24 -27.77 -3.99 37.23
CA SER A 24 -28.43 -5.07 36.51
C SER A 24 -27.59 -5.47 35.30
N ASP A 25 -27.18 -6.73 35.31
CA ASP A 25 -26.38 -7.46 34.34
C ASP A 25 -27.17 -7.68 33.03
N ALA A 26 -27.55 -6.59 32.37
CA ALA A 26 -28.47 -6.58 31.22
C ALA A 26 -27.89 -5.88 29.98
N SER A 27 -26.58 -5.60 29.94
CA SER A 27 -25.94 -4.94 28.79
C SER A 27 -24.75 -5.70 28.18
N MET A 28 -24.63 -7.02 28.38
CA MET A 28 -23.60 -7.83 27.72
C MET A 28 -24.11 -9.14 27.12
N LEU A 29 -25.26 -9.08 26.44
CA LEU A 29 -25.62 -10.11 25.47
C LEU A 29 -25.66 -9.47 24.08
N ILE A 30 -24.47 -9.19 23.52
CA ILE A 30 -24.35 -9.01 22.07
C ILE A 30 -24.55 -10.40 21.46
N PRO A 31 -25.62 -10.65 20.69
CA PRO A 31 -25.89 -11.99 20.17
C PRO A 31 -24.86 -12.30 19.08
N GLN A 32 -23.93 -13.22 19.39
CA GLN A 32 -22.75 -13.53 18.55
C GLN A 32 -23.04 -14.13 17.16
N HIS A 33 -24.30 -14.29 16.74
CA HIS A 33 -24.63 -14.95 15.46
C HIS A 33 -25.90 -14.41 14.78
N ASN A 34 -26.19 -13.11 14.85
CA ASN A 34 -27.37 -12.57 14.18
C ASN A 34 -27.02 -11.85 12.88
N TYR A 35 -26.67 -12.61 11.85
CA TYR A 35 -26.51 -12.11 10.48
C TYR A 35 -27.72 -11.28 10.01
N LYS A 36 -28.91 -11.44 10.61
CA LYS A 36 -30.10 -10.64 10.31
C LYS A 36 -30.02 -9.22 10.87
N LEU A 37 -29.39 -9.00 12.03
CA LEU A 37 -29.20 -7.65 12.59
C LEU A 37 -28.17 -6.86 11.79
N ASP A 38 -27.07 -7.51 11.39
CA ASP A 38 -26.09 -6.91 10.48
C ASP A 38 -26.69 -6.64 9.10
N VAL A 39 -27.53 -7.53 8.58
CA VAL A 39 -28.26 -7.30 7.32
C VAL A 39 -29.22 -6.11 7.46
N HIS A 40 -29.87 -5.91 8.61
CA HIS A 40 -30.71 -4.74 8.84
C HIS A 40 -29.90 -3.43 8.93
N ALA A 41 -28.75 -3.44 9.60
CA ALA A 41 -27.82 -2.30 9.60
C ALA A 41 -27.29 -2.02 8.18
N LEU A 42 -26.82 -3.04 7.47
CA LEU A 42 -26.36 -2.95 6.07
C LEU A 42 -27.46 -2.48 5.10
N ASN A 43 -28.72 -2.87 5.31
CA ASN A 43 -29.85 -2.49 4.46
C ASN A 43 -30.33 -1.04 4.68
N THR A 44 -29.97 -0.39 5.79
CA THR A 44 -30.23 1.07 5.95
C THR A 44 -29.30 1.91 5.07
N HIS A 45 -28.19 1.33 4.59
CA HIS A 45 -27.24 2.03 3.76
C HIS A 45 -27.61 1.93 2.28
N HIS A 46 -27.82 3.08 1.64
CA HIS A 46 -28.10 3.13 0.19
C HIS A 46 -26.85 2.67 -0.59
N PRO A 47 -26.92 1.56 -1.35
CA PRO A 47 -25.76 1.00 -2.07
C PRO A 47 -25.38 1.81 -3.32
N GLY A 48 -26.08 2.91 -3.61
CA GLY A 48 -26.05 3.61 -4.90
C GLY A 48 -27.06 3.04 -5.88
N GLN A 49 -26.91 3.38 -7.17
CA GLN A 49 -27.77 2.86 -8.24
C GLN A 49 -27.59 1.35 -8.49
N PHE A 50 -26.39 0.85 -8.25
CA PHE A 50 -25.99 -0.52 -8.53
C PHE A 50 -25.17 -1.07 -7.38
N GLU A 51 -25.20 -2.39 -7.19
CA GLU A 51 -24.29 -3.05 -6.27
C GLU A 51 -22.83 -2.92 -6.76
N CYS A 52 -21.90 -2.65 -5.85
CA CYS A 52 -20.46 -2.61 -6.16
C CYS A 52 -19.95 -3.92 -6.78
N ARG A 53 -20.62 -5.05 -6.50
CA ARG A 53 -20.31 -6.36 -7.08
C ARG A 53 -20.42 -6.37 -8.61
N GLU A 54 -21.30 -5.57 -9.19
CA GLU A 54 -21.37 -5.41 -10.65
C GLU A 54 -20.10 -4.78 -11.23
N PHE A 55 -19.35 -4.04 -10.43
CA PHE A 55 -18.13 -3.33 -10.83
C PHE A 55 -16.88 -3.93 -10.17
N ARG A 56 -16.91 -5.20 -9.74
CA ARG A 56 -15.85 -5.86 -8.96
C ARG A 56 -14.44 -5.55 -9.45
N GLU A 57 -14.18 -5.67 -10.76
CA GLU A 57 -12.84 -5.43 -11.30
C GLU A 57 -12.42 -3.96 -11.22
N SER A 58 -13.36 -3.03 -11.40
CA SER A 58 -13.11 -1.59 -11.29
C SER A 58 -12.94 -1.16 -9.83
N VAL A 59 -13.69 -1.77 -8.92
CA VAL A 59 -13.58 -1.56 -7.47
C VAL A 59 -12.22 -2.01 -6.95
N LEU A 60 -11.72 -3.19 -7.36
CA LEU A 60 -10.36 -3.61 -7.01
C LEU A 60 -9.29 -2.72 -7.63
N GLY A 61 -9.54 -2.16 -8.83
CA GLY A 61 -8.59 -1.27 -9.50
C GLY A 61 -8.39 0.08 -8.83
N VAL A 62 -9.23 0.44 -7.86
CA VAL A 62 -9.11 1.66 -7.04
C VAL A 62 -8.57 1.39 -5.64
N MET A 63 -8.28 0.14 -5.30
CA MET A 63 -7.61 -0.26 -4.05
C MET A 63 -6.10 0.05 -4.11
N PRO A 64 -5.41 0.17 -2.96
CA PRO A 64 -5.88 -0.04 -1.58
C PRO A 64 -6.78 1.08 -1.04
N HIS A 65 -7.62 0.73 -0.07
CA HIS A 65 -8.35 1.68 0.77
C HIS A 65 -7.91 1.52 2.22
N HIS A 66 -7.56 2.63 2.86
CA HIS A 66 -7.36 2.74 4.29
C HIS A 66 -7.88 4.10 4.73
N TRP A 67 -8.38 4.18 5.95
CA TRP A 67 -8.87 5.43 6.53
C TRP A 67 -8.73 5.34 8.05
N ASP A 68 -7.92 6.22 8.62
CA ASP A 68 -7.77 6.40 10.06
C ASP A 68 -8.21 7.82 10.46
N ARG A 69 -7.94 8.81 9.59
CA ARG A 69 -8.17 10.22 9.87
C ARG A 69 -8.86 10.93 8.73
N ARG A 70 -9.35 12.14 9.02
CA ARG A 70 -10.07 12.97 8.04
C ARG A 70 -9.20 13.27 6.82
N GLU A 71 -7.89 13.44 7.04
CA GLU A 71 -6.88 13.77 6.03
C GLU A 71 -6.62 12.61 5.05
N ASP A 72 -6.99 11.37 5.41
CA ASP A 72 -6.91 10.20 4.52
C ASP A 72 -8.04 10.19 3.46
N THR A 73 -8.95 11.17 3.54
CA THR A 73 -10.03 11.31 2.55
C THR A 73 -9.45 11.88 1.26
N PHE A 74 -9.45 11.09 0.20
CA PHE A 74 -9.00 11.54 -1.12
C PHE A 74 -9.97 11.15 -2.24
N LEU A 75 -9.87 11.89 -3.35
CA LEU A 75 -10.64 11.66 -4.56
C LEU A 75 -9.70 11.22 -5.67
N GLN A 76 -10.11 10.22 -6.44
CA GLN A 76 -9.39 9.80 -7.63
C GLN A 76 -10.32 9.60 -8.82
N LEU A 77 -9.82 9.91 -10.01
CA LEU A 77 -10.52 9.66 -11.26
C LEU A 77 -10.32 8.20 -11.68
N ALA A 78 -11.41 7.51 -12.03
CA ALA A 78 -11.36 6.13 -12.48
C ALA A 78 -12.33 5.83 -13.62
N HIS A 79 -12.11 4.69 -14.27
CA HIS A 79 -13.02 4.16 -15.30
C HIS A 79 -13.70 2.89 -14.79
N PHE A 80 -15.00 2.99 -14.49
CA PHE A 80 -15.83 1.91 -14.00
C PHE A 80 -16.53 1.20 -15.15
N ARG A 81 -16.32 -0.12 -15.24
CA ARG A 81 -17.00 -1.00 -16.18
C ARG A 81 -17.69 -2.12 -15.43
N LYS A 82 -18.89 -2.46 -15.88
CA LYS A 82 -19.54 -3.68 -15.41
C LYS A 82 -18.66 -4.89 -15.70
N HIS A 83 -18.46 -5.71 -14.67
CA HIS A 83 -17.77 -6.97 -14.75
C HIS A 83 -18.51 -7.89 -15.71
N LYS A 84 -17.79 -8.44 -16.70
CA LYS A 84 -18.39 -9.37 -17.65
C LYS A 84 -18.62 -10.70 -16.93
N ARG A 85 -19.86 -10.97 -16.53
CA ARG A 85 -20.25 -12.34 -16.16
C ARG A 85 -19.99 -13.20 -17.38
N LYS A 86 -19.09 -14.19 -17.28
CA LYS A 86 -18.98 -15.22 -18.32
C LYS A 86 -20.39 -15.84 -18.42
N PRO A 87 -21.05 -15.82 -19.59
CA PRO A 87 -22.27 -16.59 -19.73
C PRO A 87 -21.88 -18.02 -19.39
N LEU A 88 -22.57 -18.65 -18.44
CA LEU A 88 -22.42 -20.09 -18.25
C LEU A 88 -22.58 -20.71 -19.64
N LYS A 89 -21.56 -21.45 -20.08
CA LYS A 89 -21.71 -22.33 -21.24
C LYS A 89 -22.94 -23.16 -20.92
N LYS A 90 -24.08 -22.85 -21.57
CA LYS A 90 -25.20 -23.79 -21.63
C LYS A 90 -24.56 -25.08 -22.12
N THR A 91 -24.59 -26.11 -21.30
CA THR A 91 -24.32 -27.48 -21.73
C THR A 91 -25.13 -27.67 -23.01
N PRO A 92 -24.49 -28.03 -24.14
CA PRO A 92 -25.22 -28.21 -25.39
C PRO A 92 -26.14 -29.42 -25.20
N GLY A 93 -27.38 -29.14 -24.80
CA GLY A 93 -28.48 -30.07 -24.99
C GLY A 93 -28.57 -30.37 -26.49
N LYS A 94 -28.67 -31.66 -26.81
CA LYS A 94 -28.75 -32.21 -28.17
C LYS A 94 -29.50 -31.27 -29.12
N ALA A 95 -28.79 -30.75 -30.13
CA ALA A 95 -29.41 -30.02 -31.21
C ALA A 95 -30.33 -30.97 -31.99
N VAL A 96 -31.63 -30.69 -31.94
CA VAL A 96 -32.58 -31.22 -32.92
C VAL A 96 -32.28 -30.53 -34.24
N VAL A 97 -31.94 -31.33 -35.24
CA VAL A 97 -31.60 -30.90 -36.60
C VAL A 97 -32.87 -30.35 -37.26
N ASN A 98 -32.93 -29.04 -37.46
CA ASN A 98 -33.85 -28.44 -38.43
C ASN A 98 -33.00 -27.87 -39.58
N ASN A 99 -33.03 -28.57 -40.71
CA ASN A 99 -32.41 -28.16 -41.95
C ASN A 99 -33.21 -27.02 -42.59
N VAL A 100 -32.65 -25.82 -42.63
CA VAL A 100 -33.05 -24.78 -43.59
C VAL A 100 -31.78 -24.16 -44.17
N HIS A 101 -31.64 -24.29 -45.48
CA HIS A 101 -30.52 -23.81 -46.29
C HIS A 101 -30.33 -22.29 -46.16
N LYS A 102 -29.07 -21.87 -45.99
CA LYS A 102 -28.62 -20.49 -46.25
C LYS A 102 -27.40 -20.55 -47.18
N PRO A 103 -27.32 -19.76 -48.26
CA PRO A 103 -26.23 -19.88 -49.22
C PRO A 103 -24.90 -19.37 -48.64
N SER A 104 -23.81 -20.00 -49.09
CA SER A 104 -22.44 -19.56 -48.83
C SER A 104 -22.10 -18.36 -49.70
N GLU A 105 -21.38 -17.38 -49.13
CA GLU A 105 -20.78 -16.32 -49.93
C GLU A 105 -19.34 -16.02 -49.49
N HIS A 106 -18.46 -16.15 -50.49
CA HIS A 106 -17.20 -15.45 -50.75
C HIS A 106 -16.00 -15.62 -49.79
N ASN A 107 -15.18 -16.62 -50.11
CA ASN A 107 -13.73 -16.57 -49.87
C ASN A 107 -13.04 -15.96 -51.12
N PRO A 108 -12.15 -14.97 -50.99
CA PRO A 108 -11.36 -14.49 -52.12
C PRO A 108 -10.33 -15.54 -52.58
N PRO A 109 -9.93 -15.53 -53.86
CA PRO A 109 -9.12 -16.60 -54.44
C PRO A 109 -7.64 -16.48 -54.04
N GLY A 110 -7.00 -17.62 -53.77
CA GLY A 110 -5.54 -17.72 -53.66
C GLY A 110 -4.96 -17.86 -52.25
N LYS A 111 -5.62 -18.57 -51.33
CA LYS A 111 -5.05 -18.89 -50.01
C LYS A 111 -5.06 -20.40 -49.76
N ASP A 112 -4.07 -21.07 -50.34
CA ASP A 112 -3.82 -22.49 -50.08
C ASP A 112 -3.39 -22.68 -48.62
N VAL A 113 -4.24 -23.36 -47.85
CA VAL A 113 -4.09 -23.54 -46.39
C VAL A 113 -3.12 -24.69 -46.04
N SER A 114 -2.43 -25.27 -47.02
CA SER A 114 -1.65 -26.50 -46.83
C SER A 114 -0.19 -26.30 -46.40
N ASN A 115 0.37 -25.09 -46.47
CA ASN A 115 1.79 -24.87 -46.18
C ASN A 115 2.04 -23.91 -45.01
N ARG A 116 2.47 -24.47 -43.87
CA ARG A 116 2.84 -23.74 -42.64
C ARG A 116 3.91 -22.66 -42.85
N LEU A 117 4.76 -22.80 -43.87
CA LEU A 117 5.85 -21.86 -44.16
C LEU A 117 5.34 -20.51 -44.74
N ALA A 118 4.24 -20.52 -45.52
CA ALA A 118 3.67 -19.32 -46.11
C ALA A 118 3.03 -18.38 -45.05
N ASN A 119 2.50 -18.95 -43.96
CA ASN A 119 1.92 -18.18 -42.85
C ASN A 119 2.97 -17.44 -42.00
N VAL A 120 4.23 -17.89 -42.01
CA VAL A 120 5.32 -17.24 -41.27
C VAL A 120 5.91 -16.09 -42.09
N ILE A 121 6.04 -16.28 -43.41
CA ILE A 121 6.54 -15.23 -44.33
C ILE A 121 5.51 -14.09 -44.48
N GLY A 122 4.21 -14.41 -44.52
CA GLY A 122 3.15 -13.38 -44.53
C GLY A 122 3.13 -12.50 -43.29
N LYS A 123 3.37 -13.06 -42.09
CA LYS A 123 3.45 -12.28 -40.84
C LYS A 123 4.68 -11.39 -40.77
N ALA A 124 5.79 -11.76 -41.41
CA ALA A 124 6.99 -10.95 -41.47
C ALA A 124 6.85 -9.76 -42.44
N ALA A 125 6.18 -9.96 -43.57
CA ALA A 125 5.85 -8.90 -44.51
C ALA A 125 4.88 -7.86 -43.93
N ASP A 126 3.90 -8.29 -43.14
CA ASP A 126 2.97 -7.40 -42.44
C ASP A 126 3.64 -6.57 -41.32
N MET A 127 4.70 -7.10 -40.69
CA MET A 127 5.50 -6.35 -39.71
C MET A 127 6.41 -5.30 -40.37
N ALA A 128 6.96 -5.60 -41.55
CA ALA A 128 7.83 -4.69 -42.30
C ALA A 128 7.10 -3.46 -42.87
N ASN A 129 5.79 -3.57 -43.14
CA ASN A 129 4.95 -2.44 -43.60
C ASN A 129 4.38 -1.58 -42.47
N SER A 130 4.65 -1.88 -41.19
CA SER A 130 4.16 -1.07 -40.07
C SER A 130 5.07 0.13 -39.78
N ASN A 131 5.12 1.09 -40.71
CA ASN A 131 5.70 2.40 -40.46
C ASN A 131 4.85 3.20 -39.45
N LYS A 132 4.95 2.87 -38.16
CA LYS A 132 4.55 3.75 -37.06
C LYS A 132 5.78 4.13 -36.26
N ILE A 133 6.42 5.20 -36.75
CA ILE A 133 7.41 6.00 -36.05
C ILE A 133 6.86 6.36 -34.66
N LYS A 134 7.41 5.75 -33.60
CA LYS A 134 7.14 6.14 -32.21
C LYS A 134 7.90 7.41 -31.89
N LYS A 135 7.33 8.58 -32.21
CA LYS A 135 7.73 9.85 -31.58
C LYS A 135 7.07 9.94 -30.20
N SER A 136 7.84 9.63 -29.17
CA SER A 136 7.50 9.88 -27.77
C SER A 136 7.67 11.37 -27.46
N GLN A 137 6.67 12.17 -27.81
CA GLN A 137 6.41 13.45 -27.15
C GLN A 137 4.91 13.57 -26.94
N ARG A 138 4.45 13.17 -25.74
CA ARG A 138 3.07 13.41 -25.32
C ARG A 138 2.97 14.81 -24.74
N ILE A 139 2.64 15.76 -25.62
CA ILE A 139 1.84 16.92 -25.26
C ILE A 139 0.58 16.39 -24.56
N ARG A 140 0.14 17.04 -23.47
CA ARG A 140 -1.12 16.74 -22.74
C ARG A 140 -2.31 16.86 -23.71
N TYR A 141 -2.58 15.80 -24.46
CA TYR A 141 -3.77 15.69 -25.30
C TYR A 141 -4.92 15.24 -24.41
N VAL A 142 -5.79 16.19 -24.04
CA VAL A 142 -7.12 15.89 -23.52
C VAL A 142 -7.99 15.57 -24.74
N PRO A 143 -8.41 14.31 -24.96
CA PRO A 143 -9.25 14.00 -26.11
C PRO A 143 -10.59 14.70 -25.95
N THR A 144 -11.02 15.44 -26.98
CA THR A 144 -12.39 15.93 -27.08
C THR A 144 -13.31 14.71 -27.16
N ILE A 145 -14.11 14.50 -26.11
CA ILE A 145 -15.05 13.38 -26.02
C ILE A 145 -16.11 13.57 -27.10
N THR A 146 -16.12 12.68 -28.08
CA THR A 146 -17.14 12.62 -29.12
C THR A 146 -17.92 11.31 -28.98
N ASN A 147 -19.12 11.23 -29.56
CA ASN A 147 -20.01 10.07 -29.41
C ASN A 147 -19.39 8.75 -29.96
N TYR A 148 -18.29 8.83 -30.71
CA TYR A 148 -17.58 7.74 -31.37
C TYR A 148 -16.22 7.40 -30.74
N THR A 149 -15.75 8.17 -29.75
CA THR A 149 -14.48 7.86 -29.05
C THR A 149 -14.72 6.88 -27.89
N GLN A 150 -14.75 5.57 -28.19
CA GLN A 150 -14.67 4.51 -27.17
C GLN A 150 -13.24 4.37 -26.66
N VAL A 151 -12.82 5.37 -25.91
CA VAL A 151 -11.50 5.42 -25.33
C VAL A 151 -11.56 4.83 -23.93
N TRP A 152 -11.09 3.58 -23.79
CA TRP A 152 -11.16 2.78 -22.56
C TRP A 152 -10.41 3.38 -21.36
N TRP A 153 -9.62 4.44 -21.56
CA TRP A 153 -8.86 5.14 -20.51
C TRP A 153 -9.49 6.45 -20.04
N VAL A 154 -10.62 6.88 -20.61
CA VAL A 154 -11.30 8.11 -20.16
C VAL A 154 -12.04 7.84 -18.85
N PRO A 155 -11.75 8.57 -17.77
CA PRO A 155 -12.49 8.42 -16.52
C PRO A 155 -13.98 8.70 -16.72
N ASN A 156 -14.83 7.86 -16.13
CA ASN A 156 -16.29 8.07 -16.11
C ASN A 156 -16.83 8.27 -14.68
N VAL A 157 -15.97 8.11 -13.66
CA VAL A 157 -16.32 8.31 -12.26
C VAL A 157 -15.25 9.08 -11.51
N VAL A 158 -15.68 9.77 -10.47
CA VAL A 158 -14.84 10.15 -9.32
C VAL A 158 -15.07 9.11 -8.23
N VAL A 159 -14.01 8.51 -7.73
CA VAL A 159 -14.06 7.62 -6.57
C VAL A 159 -13.56 8.39 -5.35
N ALA A 160 -14.42 8.45 -4.33
CA ALA A 160 -14.11 9.03 -3.04
C ALA A 160 -13.75 7.92 -2.05
N HIS A 161 -12.56 7.98 -1.47
CA HIS A 161 -12.14 7.18 -0.33
C HIS A 161 -12.49 7.94 0.93
N LYS A 162 -13.38 7.40 1.76
CA LYS A 162 -13.97 8.07 2.93
C LYS A 162 -13.94 7.15 4.13
N LYS A 163 -14.25 7.71 5.30
CA LYS A 163 -14.41 6.98 6.56
C LYS A 163 -15.25 5.70 6.44
N GLU A 164 -16.36 5.80 5.73
CA GLU A 164 -17.32 4.71 5.58
C GLU A 164 -16.97 3.75 4.43
N GLY A 165 -15.81 3.89 3.79
CA GLY A 165 -15.39 3.10 2.63
C GLY A 165 -15.30 3.90 1.33
N ILE A 166 -15.63 3.27 0.20
CA ILE A 166 -15.51 3.90 -1.12
C ILE A 166 -16.87 4.25 -1.73
N GLU A 167 -16.93 5.39 -2.39
CA GLU A 167 -18.10 5.82 -3.16
C GLU A 167 -17.70 6.21 -4.58
N ALA A 168 -18.35 5.61 -5.58
CA ALA A 168 -18.13 5.94 -6.98
C ALA A 168 -19.27 6.82 -7.50
N VAL A 169 -18.94 8.05 -7.89
CA VAL A 169 -19.88 9.06 -8.40
C VAL A 169 -19.65 9.24 -9.90
N HIS A 170 -20.70 9.10 -10.69
CA HIS A 170 -20.63 9.25 -12.15
C HIS A 170 -20.36 10.72 -12.54
N LEU A 171 -19.29 10.96 -13.31
CA LEU A 171 -18.81 12.31 -13.65
C LEU A 171 -19.87 13.15 -14.36
N ALA A 172 -20.58 12.59 -15.33
CA ALA A 172 -21.50 13.36 -16.16
C ALA A 172 -22.88 13.57 -15.52
N SER A 173 -23.31 12.70 -14.60
CA SER A 173 -24.65 12.78 -14.00
C SER A 173 -24.64 13.22 -12.53
N GLY A 174 -23.47 13.21 -11.88
CA GLY A 174 -23.33 13.47 -10.45
C GLY A 174 -23.95 12.41 -9.54
N ARG A 175 -24.49 11.32 -10.10
CA ARG A 175 -25.18 10.28 -9.32
C ARG A 175 -24.20 9.24 -8.82
N THR A 176 -24.41 8.76 -7.59
CA THR A 176 -23.66 7.64 -7.02
C THR A 176 -23.99 6.34 -7.75
N ILE A 177 -23.00 5.78 -8.44
CA ILE A 177 -23.12 4.50 -9.13
C ILE A 177 -23.20 3.39 -8.11
N CYS A 178 -22.24 3.36 -7.17
CA CYS A 178 -22.18 2.35 -6.13
C CYS A 178 -21.40 2.87 -4.90
N LYS A 179 -21.77 2.37 -3.73
CA LYS A 179 -21.11 2.67 -2.44
C LYS A 179 -20.77 1.36 -1.74
N LEU A 180 -19.49 1.14 -1.46
CA LEU A 180 -18.99 -0.04 -0.74
C LEU A 180 -18.59 0.39 0.67
N HIS A 181 -19.26 -0.18 1.66
CA HIS A 181 -18.96 0.10 3.05
C HIS A 181 -17.75 -0.73 3.49
N LEU A 182 -16.74 -0.06 4.03
CA LEU A 182 -15.52 -0.67 4.55
C LEU A 182 -15.30 -0.16 5.97
N THR A 183 -14.82 -1.03 6.85
CA THR A 183 -14.54 -0.68 8.24
C THR A 183 -13.41 0.34 8.32
N GLU A 184 -13.52 1.27 9.27
CA GLU A 184 -12.44 2.20 9.61
C GLU A 184 -11.29 1.46 10.30
N GLY A 185 -10.08 1.99 10.14
CA GLY A 185 -8.87 1.33 10.62
C GLY A 185 -8.49 0.13 9.75
N GLY A 186 -7.19 -0.13 9.62
CA GLY A 186 -6.67 -1.22 8.81
C GLY A 186 -6.62 -0.94 7.30
N LEU A 187 -6.31 -1.99 6.54
CA LEU A 187 -6.04 -1.95 5.10
C LEU A 187 -7.04 -2.85 4.36
N HIS A 188 -7.71 -2.30 3.36
CA HIS A 188 -8.57 -3.04 2.45
C HIS A 188 -7.92 -3.13 1.06
N ALA A 189 -7.54 -4.33 0.64
CA ALA A 189 -6.92 -4.59 -0.66
C ALA A 189 -7.02 -6.08 -1.02
N ASP A 190 -6.77 -6.43 -2.28
CA ASP A 190 -6.60 -7.82 -2.71
C ASP A 190 -5.15 -8.24 -2.41
N ILE A 191 -4.88 -8.71 -1.20
CA ILE A 191 -3.49 -8.90 -0.75
C ILE A 191 -2.86 -10.14 -1.38
N ASN A 192 -3.63 -11.20 -1.60
CA ASN A 192 -3.14 -12.47 -2.13
C ASN A 192 -3.21 -12.53 -3.68
N GLY A 193 -3.98 -11.66 -4.33
CA GLY A 193 -4.14 -11.59 -5.79
C GLY A 193 -5.23 -12.49 -6.35
N ASP A 194 -6.14 -13.02 -5.52
CA ASP A 194 -7.25 -13.89 -5.95
C ASP A 194 -8.46 -13.12 -6.52
N GLY A 195 -8.41 -11.79 -6.46
CA GLY A 195 -9.44 -10.89 -6.93
C GLY A 195 -10.60 -10.70 -5.96
N VAL A 196 -10.51 -11.18 -4.72
CA VAL A 196 -11.40 -10.87 -3.61
C VAL A 196 -10.82 -9.69 -2.83
N LEU A 197 -11.68 -8.93 -2.15
CA LEU A 197 -11.22 -7.84 -1.30
C LEU A 197 -10.94 -8.41 0.08
N ASP A 198 -9.72 -8.19 0.57
CA ASP A 198 -9.26 -8.62 1.88
C ASP A 198 -9.14 -7.41 2.81
N HIS A 199 -9.16 -7.69 4.12
CA HIS A 199 -9.03 -6.71 5.18
C HIS A 199 -7.93 -7.14 6.16
N VAL A 200 -6.95 -6.27 6.38
CA VAL A 200 -5.88 -6.44 7.36
C VAL A 200 -6.10 -5.47 8.52
N GLN A 201 -6.36 -6.03 9.70
CA GLN A 201 -6.53 -5.27 10.94
C GLN A 201 -5.36 -5.54 11.88
N VAL A 202 -5.00 -4.52 12.68
CA VAL A 202 -3.97 -4.64 13.72
C VAL A 202 -4.60 -4.52 15.10
N VAL A 203 -4.20 -5.40 16.00
CA VAL A 203 -4.57 -5.41 17.42
C VAL A 203 -3.45 -4.76 18.21
N GLY A 204 -3.75 -3.67 18.90
CA GLY A 204 -2.80 -2.89 19.72
C GLY A 204 -3.01 -1.38 19.64
N ALA A 205 -3.62 -0.87 18.56
CA ALA A 205 -3.96 0.54 18.44
C ALA A 205 -5.00 0.95 19.52
N ASN A 206 -4.62 1.88 20.41
CA ASN A 206 -5.49 2.59 21.35
C ASN A 206 -6.24 1.77 22.41
N GLY A 207 -5.60 0.76 23.02
CA GLY A 207 -6.06 0.19 24.31
C GLY A 207 -7.47 -0.41 24.34
N ALA A 208 -8.14 -0.50 23.19
CA ALA A 208 -9.37 -1.24 23.05
C ALA A 208 -8.99 -2.68 22.74
N GLU A 209 -9.36 -3.60 23.63
CA GLU A 209 -9.55 -5.01 23.28
C GLU A 209 -10.59 -5.07 22.15
N GLN A 210 -10.17 -4.84 20.92
CA GLN A 210 -11.03 -5.06 19.76
C GLN A 210 -11.11 -6.56 19.58
N THR A 211 -12.24 -7.11 20.04
CA THR A 211 -12.69 -8.45 19.67
C THR A 211 -12.64 -8.54 18.14
N VAL A 212 -11.77 -9.39 17.62
CA VAL A 212 -11.64 -9.60 16.18
C VAL A 212 -13.00 -10.04 15.64
N VAL A 213 -13.38 -9.51 14.49
CA VAL A 213 -14.67 -9.75 13.81
C VAL A 213 -14.91 -11.23 13.41
N SER A 214 -13.94 -12.11 13.65
CA SER A 214 -14.06 -13.55 13.41
C SER A 214 -14.25 -14.27 14.74
N GLY A 215 -15.24 -15.16 14.84
CA GLY A 215 -15.72 -15.85 16.06
C GLY A 215 -14.74 -16.77 16.80
N SER A 216 -13.47 -16.40 16.84
CA SER A 216 -12.45 -16.91 17.76
C SER A 216 -12.57 -16.16 19.09
N MET A 217 -12.73 -16.89 20.18
CA MET A 217 -12.69 -16.36 21.55
C MET A 217 -11.25 -16.06 22.03
N GLU A 218 -10.23 -16.16 21.17
CA GLU A 218 -8.86 -15.89 21.57
C GLU A 218 -8.59 -14.38 21.58
N VAL A 219 -8.37 -13.83 22.78
CA VAL A 219 -7.92 -12.46 22.97
C VAL A 219 -6.51 -12.34 22.37
N LEU A 220 -6.42 -11.72 21.19
CA LEU A 220 -5.13 -11.45 20.58
C LEU A 220 -4.36 -10.45 21.43
N LYS A 221 -3.08 -10.76 21.67
CA LYS A 221 -2.18 -9.87 22.40
C LYS A 221 -1.97 -8.58 21.59
N PRO A 222 -1.64 -7.45 22.25
CA PRO A 222 -1.16 -6.27 21.53
C PRO A 222 0.02 -6.64 20.61
N CYS A 223 0.10 -5.99 19.45
CA CYS A 223 1.10 -6.22 18.41
C CYS A 223 0.86 -7.43 17.49
N TRP A 224 -0.40 -7.72 17.18
CA TRP A 224 -0.78 -8.78 16.23
C TRP A 224 -1.53 -8.19 15.03
N ALA A 225 -1.32 -8.76 13.84
CA ALA A 225 -2.10 -8.48 12.65
C ALA A 225 -2.97 -9.67 12.29
N VAL A 226 -4.19 -9.41 11.80
CA VAL A 226 -5.10 -10.42 11.26
C VAL A 226 -5.52 -10.01 9.87
N ALA A 227 -5.37 -10.92 8.91
CA ALA A 227 -5.87 -10.76 7.56
C ALA A 227 -7.13 -11.62 7.37
N THR A 228 -8.17 -11.05 6.79
CA THR A 228 -9.45 -11.70 6.49
C THR A 228 -9.84 -11.45 5.05
N SER A 229 -10.61 -12.35 4.44
CA SER A 229 -11.07 -12.23 3.07
C SER A 229 -12.59 -12.08 2.97
N GLY A 230 -13.03 -11.21 2.07
CA GLY A 230 -14.42 -10.94 1.75
C GLY A 230 -15.01 -9.73 2.48
N VAL A 231 -15.97 -9.07 1.81
CA VAL A 231 -16.81 -8.03 2.40
C VAL A 231 -18.29 -8.40 2.16
N PRO A 232 -19.05 -8.81 3.19
CA PRO A 232 -18.62 -9.05 4.58
C PRO A 232 -17.62 -10.20 4.71
N VAL A 233 -16.89 -10.25 5.82
CA VAL A 233 -15.83 -11.24 6.10
C VAL A 233 -16.37 -12.66 5.98
N ARG A 234 -15.65 -13.52 5.27
CA ARG A 234 -16.02 -14.93 5.04
C ARG A 234 -15.00 -15.90 5.59
N GLU A 235 -13.75 -15.50 5.60
CA GLU A 235 -12.62 -16.36 5.90
C GLU A 235 -11.51 -15.55 6.55
N GLN A 236 -10.80 -16.16 7.49
CA GLN A 236 -9.53 -15.62 8.00
C GLN A 236 -8.40 -16.19 7.15
N LEU A 237 -7.56 -15.32 6.61
CA LEU A 237 -6.40 -15.71 5.80
C LEU A 237 -5.25 -16.13 6.71
N PHE A 238 -4.80 -15.26 7.60
CA PHE A 238 -3.70 -15.56 8.54
C PHE A 238 -3.70 -14.58 9.73
N ASN A 239 -2.94 -14.92 10.78
CA ASN A 239 -2.57 -14.01 11.86
C ASN A 239 -1.05 -14.04 12.08
N VAL A 240 -0.45 -12.89 12.39
CA VAL A 240 1.01 -12.78 12.59
C VAL A 240 1.33 -11.81 13.72
N SER A 241 2.44 -12.03 14.43
CA SER A 241 2.96 -11.06 15.38
C SER A 241 3.77 -9.99 14.64
N ILE A 242 3.44 -8.72 14.84
CA ILE A 242 4.14 -7.60 14.23
C ILE A 242 5.45 -7.33 14.97
N CYS A 243 5.43 -7.49 16.30
CA CYS A 243 6.58 -7.38 17.18
C CYS A 243 7.32 -8.72 17.17
N HIS A 244 8.42 -8.79 16.44
CA HIS A 244 9.35 -9.90 16.52
C HIS A 244 10.52 -9.52 17.44
N TYR A 245 10.73 -10.31 18.48
CA TYR A 245 11.87 -10.15 19.39
C TYR A 245 13.06 -10.91 18.82
N ASN A 246 14.10 -10.20 18.42
CA ASN A 246 15.36 -10.84 18.08
C ASN A 246 16.28 -10.86 19.30
N ASN A 247 16.37 -12.00 19.97
CA ASN A 247 17.59 -12.39 20.70
C ASN A 247 17.91 -13.82 20.23
N PHE A 248 18.47 -13.92 19.03
CA PHE A 248 18.91 -15.15 18.36
C PHE A 248 17.79 -16.04 17.78
N ASN A 249 17.85 -16.19 16.45
CA ASN A 249 17.20 -17.27 15.68
C ASN A 249 17.34 -18.62 16.40
N LEU A 250 16.24 -19.13 16.95
CA LEU A 250 15.90 -20.54 17.12
C LEU A 250 14.44 -20.61 17.55
N PHE A 251 13.67 -21.49 16.92
CA PHE A 251 12.27 -21.86 17.20
C PHE A 251 11.19 -21.18 16.33
N HIS A 252 10.88 -21.89 15.24
CA HIS A 252 9.56 -21.97 14.62
C HIS A 252 8.55 -22.59 15.61
N HIS A 253 7.32 -22.09 15.54
CA HIS A 253 6.05 -22.71 15.96
C HIS A 253 6.00 -23.47 17.28
N GLY A 254 5.26 -22.88 18.22
CA GLY A 254 4.83 -23.53 19.46
C GLY A 254 5.69 -23.13 20.65
N ASP A 255 5.05 -22.98 21.80
CA ASP A 255 5.66 -22.84 23.12
C ASP A 255 6.28 -21.47 23.48
N PHE A 256 5.42 -20.57 23.98
CA PHE A 256 5.81 -19.66 25.06
C PHE A 256 4.91 -19.85 26.26
N SER A 257 5.08 -20.98 26.94
CA SER A 257 4.94 -21.01 28.39
C SER A 257 6.34 -21.02 28.98
N ARG A 258 6.64 -19.99 29.80
CA ARG A 258 7.82 -19.89 30.68
C ARG A 258 9.16 -19.49 30.02
N SER A 259 9.35 -18.18 29.85
CA SER A 259 10.68 -17.58 30.00
C SER A 259 10.60 -16.34 30.88
N PHE A 260 11.52 -16.29 31.84
CA PHE A 260 11.64 -15.40 32.98
C PHE A 260 12.12 -14.00 32.57
N GLY A 261 11.50 -12.93 33.08
CA GLY A 261 12.28 -11.76 33.51
C GLY A 261 12.08 -10.39 32.84
N ARG A 262 11.26 -10.23 31.79
CA ARG A 262 10.74 -8.91 31.38
C ARG A 262 9.35 -9.07 30.79
N THR A 263 8.31 -8.87 31.59
CA THR A 263 6.99 -8.52 31.08
C THR A 263 7.14 -7.17 30.40
N LEU A 264 7.39 -7.16 29.08
CA LEU A 264 7.35 -5.91 28.34
C LEU A 264 5.94 -5.35 28.44
N ASP A 265 5.86 -4.17 29.04
CA ASP A 265 4.62 -3.44 29.11
C ASP A 265 4.19 -3.10 27.67
N THR A 266 3.18 -3.81 27.20
CA THR A 266 2.56 -3.58 25.89
C THR A 266 1.39 -2.62 26.00
N THR A 267 1.11 -2.14 27.21
CA THR A 267 0.13 -1.08 27.43
C THR A 267 0.63 0.19 26.74
N GLY A 268 -0.10 0.64 25.73
CA GLY A 268 0.25 1.86 24.98
C GLY A 268 1.09 1.64 23.72
N LEU A 269 1.27 0.41 23.23
CA LEU A 269 1.88 0.19 21.92
C LEU A 269 0.90 0.54 20.80
N GLU A 270 1.13 1.67 20.14
CA GLU A 270 0.41 2.04 18.92
C GLU A 270 1.04 1.40 17.68
N VAL A 271 0.20 1.11 16.69
CA VAL A 271 0.62 0.64 15.35
C VAL A 271 -0.08 1.50 14.31
N ALA A 272 0.69 2.03 13.35
CA ALA A 272 0.15 2.80 12.25
C ALA A 272 -0.68 1.89 11.31
N THR A 273 -1.60 2.50 10.57
CA THR A 273 -2.41 1.76 9.58
C THR A 273 -1.52 1.07 8.55
N PRO A 274 -1.66 -0.24 8.33
CA PRO A 274 -0.78 -0.98 7.43
C PRO A 274 -0.95 -0.54 5.98
N ILE A 275 0.09 -0.75 5.18
CA ILE A 275 0.10 -0.43 3.74
C ILE A 275 0.39 -1.67 2.91
N LEU A 276 -0.10 -1.67 1.66
CA LEU A 276 0.26 -2.65 0.65
C LEU A 276 1.40 -2.10 -0.22
N LEU A 277 2.53 -2.77 -0.23
CA LEU A 277 3.62 -2.53 -1.16
C LEU A 277 3.52 -3.51 -2.34
N GLN A 278 3.31 -2.98 -3.55
CA GLN A 278 3.19 -3.83 -4.73
C GLN A 278 4.49 -4.58 -5.00
N ARG A 279 4.36 -5.88 -5.24
CA ARG A 279 5.48 -6.76 -5.58
C ARG A 279 5.48 -7.06 -7.08
N ASP A 280 6.65 -6.98 -7.69
CA ASP A 280 6.89 -7.51 -9.03
C ASP A 280 7.41 -8.94 -8.87
N ASP A 281 6.50 -9.91 -8.92
CA ASP A 281 6.80 -11.35 -8.91
C ASP A 281 6.94 -11.92 -10.33
N GLY A 282 7.01 -11.06 -11.35
CA GLY A 282 7.01 -11.46 -12.76
C GLY A 282 5.64 -11.85 -13.31
N HIS A 283 4.60 -11.89 -12.47
CA HIS A 283 3.22 -12.06 -12.90
C HIS A 283 2.53 -10.71 -13.06
N LYS A 284 1.56 -10.66 -13.99
CA LYS A 284 0.76 -9.45 -14.20
C LYS A 284 -0.37 -9.43 -13.19
N HIS A 285 -0.10 -8.84 -12.03
CA HIS A 285 -1.12 -8.48 -11.06
C HIS A 285 -1.86 -7.21 -11.48
N ARG A 286 -3.07 -7.03 -10.98
CA ARG A 286 -3.77 -5.75 -11.10
C ARG A 286 -3.06 -4.72 -10.22
N ARG A 287 -3.17 -3.44 -10.59
CA ARG A 287 -2.66 -2.38 -9.74
C ARG A 287 -3.41 -2.43 -8.40
N GLY A 288 -2.69 -2.44 -7.29
CA GLY A 288 -3.27 -2.52 -5.95
C GLY A 288 -3.69 -3.92 -5.52
N SER A 289 -3.35 -4.96 -6.28
CA SER A 289 -3.48 -6.37 -5.87
C SER A 289 -2.11 -7.02 -5.76
N HIS A 290 -1.97 -7.96 -4.85
CA HIS A 290 -0.77 -8.76 -4.61
C HIS A 290 0.45 -7.92 -4.17
N GLY A 291 0.92 -8.16 -2.95
CA GLY A 291 2.07 -7.41 -2.44
C GLY A 291 2.45 -7.76 -1.02
N ASP A 292 3.49 -7.08 -0.56
CA ASP A 292 3.96 -7.19 0.82
C ASP A 292 3.16 -6.21 1.68
N ILE A 293 2.71 -6.67 2.85
CA ILE A 293 2.04 -5.84 3.85
C ILE A 293 3.09 -5.33 4.81
N ILE A 294 3.13 -4.01 4.98
CA ILE A 294 4.10 -3.34 5.84
C ILE A 294 3.39 -2.79 7.06
N PHE A 295 4.02 -2.98 8.22
CA PHE A 295 3.56 -2.50 9.52
C PHE A 295 4.61 -1.58 10.12
N LEU A 296 4.17 -0.56 10.88
CA LEU A 296 5.02 0.36 11.62
C LEU A 296 4.49 0.49 13.05
N THR A 297 5.32 0.20 14.04
CA THR A 297 4.97 0.33 15.46
C THR A 297 5.50 1.66 16.03
N SER A 298 4.88 2.14 17.11
CA SER A 298 5.29 3.33 17.87
C SER A 298 6.72 3.28 18.40
N ARG A 299 7.34 2.09 18.43
CA ARG A 299 8.74 1.89 18.78
C ARG A 299 9.70 2.09 17.61
N GLY A 300 9.21 2.46 16.43
CA GLY A 300 10.00 2.60 15.21
C GLY A 300 10.35 1.27 14.55
N GLU A 301 9.65 0.18 14.88
CA GLU A 301 9.86 -1.12 14.24
C GLU A 301 9.02 -1.22 12.97
N VAL A 302 9.67 -1.53 11.85
CA VAL A 302 9.04 -1.73 10.55
C VAL A 302 9.14 -3.20 10.17
N THR A 303 7.99 -3.85 9.98
CA THR A 303 7.93 -5.29 9.67
C THR A 303 7.22 -5.52 8.35
N ALA A 304 7.74 -6.43 7.53
CA ALA A 304 7.18 -6.79 6.24
C ALA A 304 6.79 -8.27 6.16
N TYR A 305 5.56 -8.51 5.71
CA TYR A 305 5.02 -9.86 5.44
C TYR A 305 4.56 -9.96 3.99
N SER A 306 4.75 -11.13 3.37
CA SER A 306 4.10 -11.48 2.12
C SER A 306 3.03 -12.53 2.38
N PRO A 307 1.89 -12.52 1.67
CA PRO A 307 1.00 -13.67 1.63
C PRO A 307 1.74 -14.90 1.09
N GLY A 308 1.50 -16.05 1.70
CA GLY A 308 2.03 -17.34 1.28
C GLY A 308 1.41 -17.81 -0.05
N LEU A 309 1.96 -18.88 -0.61
CA LEU A 309 1.60 -19.40 -1.95
C LEU A 309 0.10 -19.70 -2.11
N HIS A 310 -0.57 -20.09 -1.03
CA HIS A 310 -1.99 -20.43 -1.00
C HIS A 310 -2.87 -19.31 -0.43
N GLY A 311 -2.30 -18.15 -0.06
CA GLY A 311 -3.03 -17.03 0.54
C GLY A 311 -3.46 -17.20 2.00
N HIS A 312 -3.40 -18.42 2.56
CA HIS A 312 -3.81 -18.74 3.94
C HIS A 312 -2.65 -18.74 4.97
N ASP A 313 -1.49 -18.24 4.57
CA ASP A 313 -0.33 -18.12 5.47
C ASP A 313 0.40 -16.81 5.14
N ALA A 314 1.28 -16.37 6.02
CA ALA A 314 2.10 -15.19 5.83
C ALA A 314 3.58 -15.51 6.03
N MET A 315 4.37 -15.21 5.00
CA MET A 315 5.81 -15.36 5.01
C MET A 315 6.45 -14.07 5.53
N TRP A 316 7.19 -14.17 6.64
CA TRP A 316 8.03 -13.07 7.11
C TRP A 316 9.13 -12.75 6.08
N ARG A 317 9.37 -11.47 5.83
CA ARG A 317 10.35 -11.00 4.84
C ARG A 317 11.56 -10.37 5.51
N TRP A 318 11.31 -9.36 6.31
CA TRP A 318 12.32 -8.60 7.03
C TRP A 318 11.68 -7.77 8.13
N GLN A 319 12.51 -7.32 9.06
CA GLN A 319 12.16 -6.35 10.08
C GLN A 319 13.32 -5.40 10.29
N LEU A 320 13.01 -4.12 10.51
CA LEU A 320 13.97 -3.06 10.79
C LEU A 320 13.57 -2.34 12.06
N SER A 321 14.55 -2.00 12.89
CA SER A 321 14.37 -1.02 13.97
C SER A 321 14.93 0.30 13.49
N THR A 322 14.11 1.36 13.56
CA THR A 322 14.41 2.69 13.03
C THR A 322 14.13 3.75 14.09
N GLY A 323 14.61 4.99 13.90
CA GLY A 323 14.31 6.10 14.80
C GLY A 323 12.94 6.76 14.55
N ALA A 324 12.11 6.24 13.62
CA ALA A 324 10.73 6.69 13.41
C ALA A 324 9.77 6.20 14.52
N ALA A 325 10.13 6.48 15.78
CA ALA A 325 9.30 6.21 16.95
C ALA A 325 8.35 7.38 17.24
N TRP A 326 7.30 7.14 18.03
CA TRP A 326 6.43 8.19 18.57
C TRP A 326 5.75 7.72 19.84
N SER A 327 5.19 8.66 20.61
CA SER A 327 4.33 8.36 21.75
C SER A 327 3.20 9.36 21.84
N ASN A 328 1.97 8.88 21.97
CA ASN A 328 0.79 9.70 22.27
C ASN A 328 0.20 9.36 23.64
N LEU A 329 1.03 8.85 24.56
CA LEU A 329 0.59 8.55 25.91
C LEU A 329 0.12 9.84 26.61
N PRO A 330 -1.04 9.82 27.29
CA PRO A 330 -1.56 11.01 27.95
C PRO A 330 -0.60 11.47 29.05
N ALA A 331 -0.08 12.70 28.92
CA ALA A 331 0.77 13.29 29.93
C ALA A 331 -0.01 13.46 31.26
N PRO A 332 0.59 13.14 32.42
CA PRO A 332 -0.09 13.15 33.72
C PRO A 332 -0.51 14.55 34.23
N SER A 333 -0.27 15.62 33.47
CA SER A 333 -0.45 17.02 33.91
C SER A 333 -1.56 17.80 33.20
N GLY A 334 -2.38 17.17 32.36
CA GLY A 334 -3.45 17.87 31.63
C GLY A 334 -2.94 18.91 30.62
N MET A 335 -1.63 18.95 30.37
CA MET A 335 -1.05 19.68 29.25
C MET A 335 -1.28 18.84 27.99
N MET A 336 -2.12 19.34 27.09
CA MET A 336 -2.26 18.75 25.75
C MET A 336 -0.95 18.97 24.99
N GLU A 337 -0.06 17.98 25.00
CA GLU A 337 0.96 17.89 23.95
C GLU A 337 0.27 17.56 22.62
N ASN A 338 0.80 18.13 21.54
CA ASN A 338 0.25 17.90 20.21
C ASN A 338 0.43 16.40 19.87
N MET A 339 -0.67 15.71 19.56
CA MET A 339 -0.64 14.32 19.15
C MET A 339 0.24 14.15 17.90
N VAL A 340 1.21 13.25 17.97
CA VAL A 340 2.08 12.88 16.85
C VAL A 340 1.28 12.00 15.89
N VAL A 341 1.31 12.39 14.62
CA VAL A 341 0.71 11.61 13.54
C VAL A 341 1.81 10.86 12.79
N PRO A 342 1.98 9.55 13.02
CA PRO A 342 3.00 8.77 12.32
C PRO A 342 2.68 8.67 10.84
N THR A 343 3.72 8.46 10.03
CA THR A 343 3.57 8.23 8.59
C THR A 343 4.02 6.82 8.25
N LEU A 344 3.18 6.08 7.53
CA LEU A 344 3.57 4.86 6.82
C LEU A 344 2.93 4.91 5.44
N LYS A 345 3.72 5.12 4.38
CA LYS A 345 3.22 5.23 3.00
C LYS A 345 4.15 4.55 2.00
N ALA A 346 3.57 3.97 0.95
CA ALA A 346 4.31 3.54 -0.24
C ALA A 346 4.24 4.64 -1.30
N PHE A 347 5.38 5.04 -1.84
CA PHE A 347 5.46 6.11 -2.84
C PHE A 347 6.57 5.86 -3.86
N SER A 348 6.56 6.58 -4.96
CA SER A 348 7.59 6.48 -5.99
C SER A 348 8.55 7.66 -5.91
N LEU A 349 9.85 7.41 -6.01
CA LEU A 349 10.90 8.45 -5.98
C LEU A 349 10.89 9.36 -7.23
N ARG A 350 10.10 9.01 -8.25
CA ARG A 350 9.96 9.78 -9.48
C ARG A 350 8.49 9.78 -9.88
N ALA A 351 8.05 10.89 -10.44
CA ALA A 351 6.74 10.98 -11.05
C ALA A 351 6.56 9.84 -12.08
N TYR A 352 5.47 9.08 -11.94
CA TYR A 352 5.08 7.98 -12.83
C TYR A 352 6.01 6.75 -12.84
N ASP A 353 6.93 6.60 -11.88
CA ASP A 353 7.63 5.31 -11.72
C ASP A 353 6.66 4.25 -11.17
N ARG A 354 6.90 2.99 -11.54
CA ARG A 354 6.17 1.84 -10.98
C ARG A 354 6.85 1.31 -9.73
N LYS A 355 8.15 1.59 -9.57
CA LYS A 355 8.88 1.18 -8.38
C LYS A 355 8.45 2.05 -7.22
N GLN A 356 8.01 1.39 -6.16
CA GLN A 356 7.64 2.03 -4.91
C GLN A 356 8.74 1.79 -3.88
N VAL A 357 8.93 2.77 -3.02
CA VAL A 357 9.71 2.71 -1.79
C VAL A 357 8.75 3.03 -0.64
N ILE A 358 9.19 2.76 0.58
CA ILE A 358 8.41 3.00 1.79
C ILE A 358 8.96 4.28 2.43
N ILE A 359 8.08 5.17 2.89
CA ILE A 359 8.45 6.20 3.85
C ILE A 359 7.79 5.89 5.19
N VAL A 360 8.60 5.96 6.25
CA VAL A 360 8.16 5.91 7.63
C VAL A 360 8.51 7.23 8.32
N GLY A 361 7.63 7.74 9.17
CA GLY A 361 7.86 9.00 9.90
C GLY A 361 7.37 8.91 11.33
N GLY A 362 8.25 9.23 12.27
CA GLY A 362 7.97 9.34 13.70
C GLY A 362 7.91 10.80 14.17
N ASP A 363 8.27 11.03 15.43
CA ASP A 363 8.29 12.36 16.04
C ASP A 363 9.52 13.21 15.66
N GLN A 364 10.68 12.58 15.48
CA GLN A 364 11.97 13.25 15.24
C GLN A 364 12.64 12.86 13.94
N GLU A 365 12.27 11.71 13.35
CA GLU A 365 12.94 11.19 12.15
C GLU A 365 11.93 10.61 11.16
N ALA A 366 12.20 10.82 9.87
CA ALA A 366 11.57 10.10 8.79
C ALA A 366 12.61 9.36 7.95
N LEU A 367 12.28 8.14 7.53
CA LEU A 367 13.20 7.26 6.81
C LEU A 367 12.55 6.76 5.52
N VAL A 368 13.37 6.69 4.46
CA VAL A 368 13.00 6.08 3.19
C VAL A 368 13.62 4.69 3.11
N ILE A 369 12.80 3.66 2.97
CA ILE A 369 13.19 2.25 3.01
C ILE A 369 12.89 1.60 1.65
N SER A 370 13.81 0.76 1.18
CA SER A 370 13.60 -0.02 -0.05
C SER A 370 12.62 -1.18 0.18
N PRO A 371 12.00 -1.72 -0.88
CA PRO A 371 11.16 -2.93 -0.77
C PRO A 371 11.86 -4.14 -0.13
N SER A 372 13.19 -4.22 -0.23
CA SER A 372 13.98 -5.29 0.37
C SER A 372 14.36 -5.06 1.84
N GLY A 373 13.92 -3.96 2.45
CA GLY A 373 14.24 -3.63 3.83
C GLY A 373 15.63 -3.02 4.00
N SER A 374 16.13 -2.26 3.03
CA SER A 374 17.36 -1.46 3.19
C SER A 374 17.04 0.02 3.38
N LEU A 375 17.72 0.68 4.31
CA LEU A 375 17.62 2.13 4.46
C LEU A 375 18.21 2.83 3.24
N LEU A 376 17.45 3.75 2.63
CA LEU A 376 17.87 4.55 1.47
C LEU A 376 18.23 5.98 1.87
N ALA A 377 17.45 6.59 2.76
CA ALA A 377 17.68 7.94 3.27
C ALA A 377 17.04 8.10 4.66
N SER A 378 17.59 9.02 5.45
CA SER A 378 17.02 9.49 6.71
C SER A 378 16.88 11.02 6.65
N ILE A 379 15.85 11.54 7.31
CA ILE A 379 15.47 12.94 7.35
C ILE A 379 15.18 13.28 8.81
N GLU A 380 15.96 14.18 9.38
CA GLU A 380 15.68 14.74 10.70
C GLU A 380 14.51 15.73 10.61
N LEU A 381 13.49 15.51 11.43
CA LEU A 381 12.29 16.34 11.48
C LEU A 381 12.50 17.46 12.51
N PRO A 382 12.33 18.74 12.13
CA PRO A 382 12.54 19.87 13.04
C PRO A 382 11.51 19.95 14.17
N ALA A 383 10.35 19.31 14.01
CA ALA A 383 9.32 19.18 15.03
C ALA A 383 8.36 18.02 14.70
N PRO A 384 7.60 17.51 15.69
CA PRO A 384 6.70 16.39 15.48
C PRO A 384 5.60 16.66 14.43
N PRO A 385 5.32 15.70 13.54
CA PRO A 385 4.27 15.83 12.55
C PRO A 385 2.88 15.86 13.21
N THR A 386 2.09 16.86 12.83
CA THR A 386 0.65 16.93 13.15
C THR A 386 -0.22 16.25 12.09
N HIS A 387 0.38 15.93 10.93
CA HIS A 387 -0.24 15.28 9.79
C HIS A 387 0.74 14.26 9.22
N ALA A 388 0.23 13.19 8.60
CA ALA A 388 1.10 12.28 7.85
C ALA A 388 1.83 13.05 6.74
N LEU A 389 3.12 12.73 6.51
CA LEU A 389 3.95 13.41 5.51
C LEU A 389 3.25 13.40 4.15
N VAL A 390 3.25 14.56 3.50
CA VAL A 390 2.66 14.76 2.18
C VAL A 390 3.78 14.56 1.15
N LEU A 391 3.51 13.72 0.15
CA LEU A 391 4.49 13.26 -0.83
C LEU A 391 4.06 13.76 -2.20
N GLU A 392 4.61 14.88 -2.63
CA GLU A 392 4.21 15.56 -3.87
C GLU A 392 5.40 16.27 -4.50
N ASP A 393 5.39 16.39 -5.82
CA ASP A 393 6.40 17.15 -6.58
C ASP A 393 6.05 18.64 -6.56
N PHE A 394 6.40 19.33 -5.45
CA PHE A 394 6.12 20.77 -5.32
C PHE A 394 7.19 21.62 -6.00
N SER A 395 8.39 21.08 -6.25
CA SER A 395 9.45 21.77 -6.99
C SER A 395 9.25 21.71 -8.51
N GLY A 396 8.49 20.75 -9.02
CA GLY A 396 8.20 20.55 -10.44
C GLY A 396 9.34 19.89 -11.22
N ASP A 397 10.26 19.19 -10.54
CA ASP A 397 11.45 18.58 -11.16
C ASP A 397 11.22 17.10 -11.55
N GLY A 398 10.04 16.56 -11.27
CA GLY A 398 9.65 15.18 -11.53
C GLY A 398 10.13 14.19 -10.47
N LEU A 399 10.69 14.65 -9.35
CA LEU A 399 10.98 13.89 -8.15
C LEU A 399 9.89 14.11 -7.10
N THR A 400 9.78 13.19 -6.15
CA THR A 400 8.77 13.32 -5.11
C THR A 400 9.39 14.01 -3.92
N ASP A 401 8.94 15.24 -3.67
CA ASP A 401 9.34 16.01 -2.51
C ASP A 401 8.46 15.66 -1.31
N ILE A 402 8.90 16.07 -0.11
CA ILE A 402 8.24 15.73 1.15
C ILE A 402 7.87 17.03 1.86
N ILE A 403 6.61 17.14 2.29
CA ILE A 403 6.11 18.26 3.08
C ILE A 403 5.75 17.75 4.48
N LEU A 404 6.31 18.40 5.50
CA LEU A 404 6.05 18.20 6.91
C LEU A 404 5.19 19.34 7.44
N VAL A 405 4.06 19.01 8.07
CA VAL A 405 3.17 19.96 8.73
C VAL A 405 3.27 19.79 10.24
N THR A 406 3.70 20.82 10.95
CA THR A 406 3.84 20.83 12.41
C THR A 406 2.95 21.92 13.01
N SER A 407 2.84 21.96 14.34
CA SER A 407 2.12 23.06 15.01
C SER A 407 2.82 24.41 14.88
N GLY A 408 4.12 24.42 14.58
CA GLY A 408 4.94 25.63 14.45
C GLY A 408 5.13 26.13 13.01
N GLY A 409 4.83 25.31 12.00
CA GLY A 409 5.00 25.69 10.60
C GLY A 409 4.93 24.53 9.61
N VAL A 410 5.24 24.84 8.34
CA VAL A 410 5.30 23.88 7.24
C VAL A 410 6.72 23.86 6.69
N TYR A 411 7.31 22.67 6.58
CA TYR A 411 8.66 22.45 6.08
C TYR A 411 8.62 21.62 4.80
N GLY A 412 9.43 21.98 3.81
CA GLY A 412 9.56 21.26 2.56
C GLY A 412 10.96 20.67 2.41
N PHE A 413 11.05 19.38 2.10
CA PHE A 413 12.28 18.67 1.80
C PHE A 413 12.29 18.30 0.32
N VAL A 414 13.24 18.85 -0.41
CA VAL A 414 13.39 18.60 -1.86
C VAL A 414 14.28 17.39 -2.08
N GLN A 415 13.84 16.46 -2.92
CA GLN A 415 14.64 15.28 -3.24
C GLN A 415 15.77 15.65 -4.21
N THR A 416 17.03 15.44 -3.83
CA THR A 416 18.17 15.66 -4.74
C THR A 416 18.81 14.36 -5.22
N ARG A 417 19.19 14.30 -6.50
CA ARG A 417 19.98 13.19 -7.03
C ARG A 417 21.46 13.47 -6.83
N HIS A 418 22.14 12.65 -6.03
CA HIS A 418 23.59 12.60 -6.02
C HIS A 418 24.06 11.52 -7.01
N PRO A 419 24.50 11.89 -8.23
CA PRO A 419 25.16 10.93 -9.10
C PRO A 419 26.38 10.37 -8.35
N GLY A 420 26.50 9.04 -8.28
CA GLY A 420 27.53 8.38 -7.51
C GLY A 420 28.92 8.84 -7.92
N ALA A 421 29.53 9.71 -7.11
CA ALA A 421 30.85 10.28 -7.36
C ALA A 421 31.93 9.19 -7.51
N LEU A 422 31.73 8.04 -6.86
CA LEU A 422 32.63 6.90 -6.95
C LEU A 422 32.75 6.35 -8.38
N PHE A 423 31.65 6.09 -9.08
CA PHE A 423 31.71 5.55 -10.45
C PHE A 423 32.33 6.54 -11.43
N PHE A 424 32.01 7.83 -11.27
CA PHE A 424 32.60 8.89 -12.07
C PHE A 424 34.11 9.01 -11.78
N SER A 425 34.50 9.03 -10.51
CA SER A 425 35.91 9.09 -10.09
C SER A 425 36.71 7.87 -10.53
N THR A 426 36.13 6.67 -10.48
CA THR A 426 36.81 5.45 -10.96
C THR A 426 36.98 5.47 -12.47
N LEU A 427 35.97 5.94 -13.22
CA LEU A 427 36.05 6.01 -14.67
C LEU A 427 37.08 7.05 -15.11
N VAL A 428 37.08 8.23 -14.48
CA VAL A 428 38.10 9.26 -14.68
C VAL A 428 39.50 8.74 -14.30
N GLY A 429 39.62 8.02 -13.18
CA GLY A 429 40.87 7.37 -12.77
C GLY A 429 41.39 6.38 -13.82
N CYS A 430 40.51 5.49 -14.31
CA CYS A 430 40.85 4.56 -15.39
C CYS A 430 41.26 5.29 -16.68
N LEU A 431 40.57 6.39 -17.04
CA LEU A 431 40.90 7.19 -18.22
C LEU A 431 42.30 7.81 -18.10
N ILE A 432 42.65 8.35 -16.94
CA ILE A 432 43.98 8.94 -16.69
C ILE A 432 45.08 7.88 -16.82
N ILE A 433 44.85 6.66 -16.31
CA ILE A 433 45.80 5.56 -16.45
C ILE A 433 45.99 5.19 -17.93
N VAL A 434 44.90 5.08 -18.70
CA VAL A 434 44.96 4.77 -20.14
C VAL A 434 45.73 5.85 -20.90
N ILE A 435 45.45 7.12 -20.63
CA ILE A 435 46.18 8.25 -21.24
C ILE A 435 47.67 8.19 -20.87
N GLY A 436 47.99 7.88 -19.62
CA GLY A 436 49.38 7.70 -19.16
C GLY A 436 50.11 6.57 -19.91
N VAL A 437 49.46 5.41 -20.07
CA VAL A 437 50.01 4.28 -20.83
C VAL A 437 50.23 4.66 -22.29
N ILE A 438 49.26 5.30 -22.94
CA ILE A 438 49.39 5.76 -24.33
C ILE A 438 50.55 6.75 -24.47
N PHE A 439 50.66 7.71 -23.55
CA PHE A 439 51.74 8.69 -23.56
C PHE A 439 53.12 8.03 -23.43
N VAL A 440 53.27 7.09 -22.49
CA VAL A 440 54.52 6.32 -22.31
C VAL A 440 54.83 5.48 -23.55
N SER A 441 53.84 4.78 -24.11
CA SER A 441 54.03 3.98 -25.33
C SER A 441 54.41 4.82 -26.55
N LEU A 442 53.81 6.00 -26.72
CA LEU A 442 54.17 6.94 -27.79
C LEU A 442 55.60 7.49 -27.59
N HIS A 443 55.98 7.80 -26.36
CA HIS A 443 57.33 8.31 -26.05
C HIS A 443 58.41 7.25 -26.28
N LEU A 444 58.16 6.00 -25.89
CA LEU A 444 59.08 4.89 -26.11
C LEU A 444 59.21 4.52 -27.60
N ASN A 445 58.10 4.52 -28.36
CA ASN A 445 58.11 4.26 -29.80
C ASN A 445 58.71 5.42 -30.63
N SER A 446 58.69 6.65 -30.13
CA SER A 446 59.35 7.80 -30.78
C SER A 446 60.88 7.72 -30.73
N ASN A 447 61.46 7.03 -29.74
CA ASN A 447 62.91 6.94 -29.59
C ASN A 447 63.54 5.82 -30.44
N SER A 448 62.75 4.94 -31.05
CA SER A 448 63.25 3.83 -31.89
C SER A 448 63.29 4.12 -33.38
N SER A 449 62.87 5.30 -33.85
CA SER A 449 62.80 5.65 -35.27
C SER A 449 63.80 6.76 -35.66
N LYS A 450 65.11 6.51 -35.51
CA LYS A 450 66.10 7.23 -36.34
C LYS A 450 66.19 6.54 -37.71
N PRO A 451 65.85 7.20 -38.84
CA PRO A 451 66.05 6.62 -40.16
C PRO A 451 67.55 6.58 -40.45
N ARG A 452 68.06 5.41 -40.84
CA ARG A 452 69.43 5.25 -41.33
C ARG A 452 69.48 5.86 -42.73
N ALA A 453 70.03 7.08 -42.83
CA ALA A 453 70.32 7.70 -44.10
C ALA A 453 71.34 6.86 -44.87
N SER A 454 70.98 6.54 -46.12
CA SER A 454 71.89 6.02 -47.14
C SER A 454 72.94 7.08 -47.48
N THR A 455 74.22 6.73 -47.39
CA THR A 455 75.30 7.48 -48.05
C THR A 455 76.18 6.51 -48.82
N GLU A 456 76.01 6.58 -50.13
CA GLU A 456 76.90 6.13 -51.20
C GLU A 456 77.78 7.34 -51.61
N TYR A 457 78.94 7.09 -52.22
CA TYR A 457 80.07 7.98 -52.57
C TYR A 457 81.05 8.28 -51.41
N ARG A 458 82.35 7.97 -51.48
CA ARG A 458 83.28 7.80 -52.60
C ARG A 458 84.46 6.93 -52.18
#